data_AF-H9F8L8-F1
#
_entry.id   AF-H9F8L8-F1
#
_cell.length_a   1.000
_cell.length_b   1.000
_cell.length_c   1.000
_cell.angle_alpha   90.00
_cell.angle_beta   90.00
_cell.angle_gamma   90.00
#
_symmetry.space_group_name_H-M   'P 1'
#
loop_
_entity.id
_entity.type
_entity.pdbx_description
1 polymer ?
#
loop_
_entity_poly.entity_id
_entity_poly.type
_entity_poly.pdbx_seq_one_letter_code
_entity_poly.pdbx_strand_id
1 'polypeptide(L)'
;AAPPCSSAALPAGGTLSPAAGPASPEGPREKQLPRLIISNFLKAKQKPGGTPNLQQKKSQARLAPEIVSASQYRKFDEFQTGILIYELLHQPNPFEVRAQLRERDYRQEDLPPLPALSLYSPGLQQLAHLLLEADPIKRIRIGEAKRVLQCLLWGPRRELVQQPGTSEEALCGTLHNWIDMKRALMMMKFAEKAVDRRRGVELEDWLCCQYLASAEPGALLQSLKLLQLL
;
A
#
# COMPACT_ATOMS: atom_id res chain seq x y z
N ALA A 1 60.08 -0.87 -53.68
CA ALA A 1 59.18 -1.66 -54.53
C ALA A 1 57.76 -1.19 -54.28
N ALA A 2 57.17 -0.47 -55.23
CA ALA A 2 55.78 0.00 -55.18
C ALA A 2 55.15 -0.30 -56.54
N PRO A 3 53.98 -0.96 -56.60
CA PRO A 3 53.19 -1.04 -57.82
C PRO A 3 52.12 0.07 -57.85
N PRO A 4 51.59 0.41 -59.05
CA PRO A 4 50.56 1.43 -59.24
C PRO A 4 49.13 0.86 -59.30
N CYS A 5 48.19 1.80 -59.30
CA CYS A 5 46.73 1.72 -59.34
C CYS A 5 46.09 0.68 -60.28
N SER A 6 44.87 0.25 -59.92
CA SER A 6 43.70 0.35 -60.82
C SER A 6 42.36 0.12 -60.11
N SER A 7 41.37 0.87 -60.58
CA SER A 7 39.98 1.07 -60.17
C SER A 7 39.07 -0.16 -60.30
N ALA A 8 37.94 -0.19 -59.58
CA ALA A 8 36.60 -0.35 -60.18
C ALA A 8 35.45 -0.48 -59.14
N ALA A 9 34.38 0.29 -59.42
CA ALA A 9 32.96 -0.04 -59.31
C ALA A 9 32.30 -0.42 -57.97
N LEU A 10 31.41 0.48 -57.52
CA LEU A 10 30.24 0.16 -56.70
C LEU A 10 29.19 -0.60 -57.54
N PRO A 11 28.38 -1.44 -56.88
CA PRO A 11 26.93 -1.31 -57.06
C PRO A 11 26.18 -1.19 -55.73
N ALA A 12 25.08 -0.45 -55.82
CA ALA A 12 24.08 -0.26 -54.78
C ALA A 12 23.12 -1.46 -54.67
N GLY A 13 22.52 -1.64 -53.49
CA GLY A 13 21.23 -2.30 -53.34
C GLY A 13 21.27 -3.62 -52.57
N GLY A 14 20.76 -3.62 -51.33
CA GLY A 14 20.53 -4.83 -50.56
C GLY A 14 20.21 -4.54 -49.10
N THR A 15 18.97 -4.16 -48.82
CA THR A 15 18.38 -4.12 -47.47
C THR A 15 18.44 -5.51 -46.84
N LEU A 16 19.29 -5.68 -45.82
CA LEU A 16 19.35 -6.90 -45.02
C LEU A 16 18.54 -6.71 -43.73
N SER A 17 17.32 -7.24 -43.72
CA SER A 17 16.54 -7.50 -42.52
C SER A 17 17.31 -8.46 -41.58
N PRO A 18 17.37 -8.22 -40.26
CA PRO A 18 17.93 -9.21 -39.36
C PRO A 18 16.93 -10.36 -39.19
N ALA A 19 17.38 -11.56 -39.57
CA ALA A 19 16.65 -12.81 -39.39
C ALA A 19 16.35 -13.06 -37.90
N ALA A 20 15.09 -13.38 -37.62
CA ALA A 20 14.64 -13.82 -36.31
C ALA A 20 15.27 -15.18 -35.98
N GLY A 21 16.23 -15.19 -35.05
CA GLY A 21 16.71 -16.41 -34.42
C GLY A 21 15.61 -17.05 -33.55
N PRO A 22 15.65 -18.37 -33.34
CA PRO A 22 14.62 -19.07 -32.59
C PRO A 22 14.57 -18.54 -31.14
N ALA A 23 13.37 -18.20 -30.69
CA ALA A 23 13.10 -17.77 -29.33
C ALA A 23 13.57 -18.85 -28.35
N SER A 24 14.61 -18.53 -27.59
CA SER A 24 14.97 -19.26 -26.38
C SER A 24 13.72 -19.35 -25.49
N PRO A 25 13.47 -20.49 -24.82
CA PRO A 25 12.37 -20.57 -23.88
C PRO A 25 12.62 -19.53 -22.79
N GLU A 26 11.78 -18.50 -22.78
CA GLU A 26 11.79 -17.50 -21.72
C GLU A 26 11.57 -18.24 -20.40
N GLY A 27 12.58 -18.20 -19.54
CA GLY A 27 12.43 -18.62 -18.15
C GLY A 27 11.29 -17.84 -17.49
N PRO A 28 10.80 -18.28 -16.31
CA PRO A 28 9.67 -17.65 -15.65
C PRO A 28 9.91 -16.14 -15.56
N ARG A 29 9.17 -15.34 -16.34
CA ARG A 29 9.26 -13.88 -16.25
C ARG A 29 8.84 -13.51 -14.83
N GLU A 30 9.79 -13.07 -14.02
CA GLU A 30 9.50 -12.47 -12.72
C GLU A 30 8.52 -11.32 -12.97
N LYS A 31 7.29 -11.47 -12.48
CA LYS A 31 6.24 -10.49 -12.71
C LYS A 31 6.51 -9.30 -11.78
N GLN A 32 6.85 -8.16 -12.38
CA GLN A 32 7.04 -6.89 -11.67
C GLN A 32 5.72 -6.42 -11.01
N LEU A 33 5.82 -5.73 -9.86
CA LEU A 33 4.67 -5.16 -9.17
C LEU A 33 3.90 -4.18 -10.08
N PRO A 34 2.60 -4.43 -10.37
CA PRO A 34 1.81 -3.53 -11.20
C PRO A 34 1.43 -2.25 -10.44
N ARG A 35 1.18 -1.17 -11.20
CA ARG A 35 0.63 0.08 -10.67
C ARG A 35 -0.89 -0.03 -10.53
N LEU A 36 -1.39 0.05 -9.30
CA LEU A 36 -2.82 0.14 -9.02
C LEU A 36 -3.35 1.56 -9.29
N ILE A 37 -4.47 1.66 -10.03
CA ILE A 37 -5.16 2.91 -10.35
C ILE A 37 -6.63 2.78 -9.93
N ILE A 38 -7.08 3.67 -9.03
CA ILE A 38 -8.49 3.77 -8.67
C ILE A 38 -9.24 4.48 -9.80
N SER A 39 -10.31 3.86 -10.29
CA SER A 39 -11.13 4.36 -11.40
C SER A 39 -12.61 4.35 -11.02
N ASN A 40 -13.49 4.73 -11.95
CA ASN A 40 -14.94 4.78 -11.76
C ASN A 40 -15.41 5.66 -10.59
N PHE A 41 -15.32 6.99 -10.79
CA PHE A 41 -15.76 7.99 -9.81
C PHE A 41 -17.24 8.39 -9.97
N LEU A 42 -18.07 7.59 -10.65
CA LEU A 42 -19.47 7.94 -10.95
C LEU A 42 -20.34 8.18 -9.70
N LYS A 43 -19.98 7.54 -8.57
CA LYS A 43 -20.68 7.66 -7.28
C LYS A 43 -19.90 8.46 -6.23
N ALA A 44 -18.80 9.10 -6.62
CA ALA A 44 -17.96 9.84 -5.68
C ALA A 44 -18.72 11.01 -5.05
N LYS A 45 -18.47 11.28 -3.76
CA LYS A 45 -19.07 12.38 -3.01
C LYS A 45 -17.98 13.37 -2.62
N GLN A 46 -18.21 14.65 -2.93
CA GLN A 46 -17.32 15.73 -2.51
C GLN A 46 -17.95 16.47 -1.32
N LYS A 47 -17.14 16.72 -0.28
CA LYS A 47 -17.54 17.62 0.81
C LYS A 47 -17.39 19.06 0.30
N PRO A 48 -18.45 19.88 0.31
CA PRO A 48 -18.33 21.29 -0.08
C PRO A 48 -17.45 22.01 0.95
N GLY A 49 -16.24 22.38 0.54
CA GLY A 49 -15.19 22.96 1.38
C GLY A 49 -14.81 24.40 1.03
N GLY A 50 -15.67 25.13 0.31
CA GLY A 50 -15.45 26.55 0.00
C GLY A 50 -16.24 27.47 0.93
N THR A 51 -15.79 28.72 1.09
CA THR A 51 -16.54 29.79 1.77
C THR A 51 -18.02 29.74 1.37
N PRO A 52 -18.96 29.57 2.32
CA PRO A 52 -20.35 29.34 1.98
C PRO A 52 -20.91 30.60 1.34
N ASN A 53 -21.29 30.49 0.06
CA ASN A 53 -22.08 31.55 -0.56
C ASN A 53 -23.41 31.65 0.22
N LEU A 54 -23.85 32.86 0.59
CA LEU A 54 -25.01 33.09 1.48
C LEU A 54 -26.29 32.37 0.99
N GLN A 55 -26.40 32.10 -0.32
CA GLN A 55 -27.49 31.33 -0.92
C GLN A 55 -27.42 29.81 -0.61
N GLN A 56 -26.22 29.21 -0.54
CA GLN A 56 -26.04 27.79 -0.18
C GLN A 56 -26.39 27.53 1.30
N LYS A 57 -26.18 28.52 2.18
CA LYS A 57 -26.55 28.46 3.59
C LYS A 57 -28.07 28.43 3.80
N LYS A 58 -28.83 29.18 2.98
CA LYS A 58 -30.31 29.18 2.99
C LYS A 58 -30.91 27.87 2.46
N SER A 59 -30.27 27.24 1.46
CA SER A 59 -30.72 25.94 0.93
C SER A 59 -30.39 24.78 1.86
N GLN A 60 -29.28 24.84 2.61
CA GLN A 60 -28.90 23.80 3.57
C GLN A 60 -29.77 23.80 4.84
N ALA A 61 -30.31 24.95 5.26
CA ALA A 61 -31.19 25.06 6.43
C ALA A 61 -32.55 24.34 6.27
N ARG A 62 -32.89 23.90 5.05
CA ARG A 62 -34.12 23.14 4.74
C ARG A 62 -33.88 21.65 4.53
N LEU A 63 -32.62 21.21 4.55
CA LEU A 63 -32.26 19.80 4.45
C LEU A 63 -32.24 19.22 5.87
N ALA A 64 -32.81 18.04 6.04
CA ALA A 64 -32.79 17.35 7.33
C ALA A 64 -31.33 17.08 7.78
N PRO A 65 -31.03 17.11 9.09
CA PRO A 65 -29.66 17.02 9.62
C PRO A 65 -28.85 15.84 9.09
N GLU A 66 -29.50 14.71 8.81
CA GLU A 66 -28.94 13.50 8.22
C GLU A 66 -28.50 13.67 6.75
N ILE A 67 -29.14 14.57 6.00
CA ILE A 67 -28.81 14.90 4.60
C ILE A 67 -27.68 15.94 4.53
N VAL A 68 -27.62 16.86 5.50
CA VAL A 68 -26.53 17.85 5.67
C VAL A 68 -25.27 17.18 6.25
N SER A 69 -25.46 16.06 6.94
CA SER A 69 -24.43 15.22 7.52
C SER A 69 -23.70 14.37 6.45
N ALA A 70 -22.83 15.02 5.67
CA ALA A 70 -21.68 14.32 5.06
C ALA A 70 -20.74 13.69 6.12
N SER A 71 -21.04 13.86 7.41
CA SER A 71 -20.42 13.21 8.57
C SER A 71 -20.69 11.71 8.67
N GLN A 72 -21.81 11.19 8.17
CA GLN A 72 -22.07 9.74 8.16
C GLN A 72 -21.12 8.97 7.22
N TYR A 73 -20.49 9.65 6.27
CA TYR A 73 -19.54 9.08 5.31
C TYR A 73 -18.07 9.19 5.76
N ARG A 74 -17.78 9.56 7.02
CA ARG A 74 -16.41 9.90 7.42
C ARG A 74 -15.40 8.74 7.32
N LYS A 75 -15.87 7.48 7.32
CA LYS A 75 -15.01 6.29 7.17
C LYS A 75 -15.61 5.17 6.31
N PHE A 76 -16.30 5.53 5.23
CA PHE A 76 -16.94 4.56 4.34
C PHE A 76 -15.91 3.81 3.50
N ASP A 77 -14.91 4.52 2.96
CA ASP A 77 -13.86 3.93 2.11
C ASP A 77 -12.98 2.96 2.90
N GLU A 78 -12.74 3.23 4.18
CA GLU A 78 -12.06 2.32 5.10
C GLU A 78 -12.81 0.99 5.23
N PHE A 79 -14.13 1.04 5.38
CA PHE A 79 -14.94 -0.17 5.46
C PHE A 79 -14.88 -1.01 4.18
N GLN A 80 -15.00 -0.36 3.02
CA GLN A 80 -14.87 -1.03 1.72
C GLN A 80 -13.47 -1.66 1.56
N THR A 81 -12.42 -0.96 2.02
CA THR A 81 -11.05 -1.50 2.02
C THR A 81 -10.94 -2.75 2.89
N GLY A 82 -11.65 -2.81 4.02
CA GLY A 82 -11.72 -4.00 4.87
C GLY A 82 -12.33 -5.21 4.14
N ILE A 83 -13.37 -5.01 3.33
CA ILE A 83 -13.96 -6.06 2.49
C ILE A 83 -12.96 -6.51 1.42
N LEU A 84 -12.31 -5.57 0.74
CA LEU A 84 -11.32 -5.86 -0.31
C LEU A 84 -10.17 -6.75 0.19
N ILE A 85 -9.78 -6.67 1.47
CA ILE A 85 -8.75 -7.55 2.02
C ILE A 85 -9.18 -9.03 1.95
N TYR A 86 -10.45 -9.35 2.25
CA TYR A 86 -10.96 -10.71 2.12
C TYR A 86 -10.94 -11.16 0.66
N GLU A 87 -11.48 -10.32 -0.23
CA GLU A 87 -11.59 -10.64 -1.66
C GLU A 87 -10.22 -10.86 -2.32
N LEU A 88 -9.23 -10.01 -2.02
CA LEU A 88 -7.85 -10.15 -2.51
C LEU A 88 -7.15 -11.41 -1.97
N LEU A 89 -7.58 -11.91 -0.81
CA LEU A 89 -7.10 -13.16 -0.21
C LEU A 89 -7.97 -14.36 -0.61
N HIS A 90 -8.78 -14.22 -1.67
CA HIS A 90 -9.66 -15.25 -2.22
C HIS A 90 -10.68 -15.77 -1.19
N GLN A 91 -11.08 -14.92 -0.24
CA GLN A 91 -12.16 -15.18 0.70
C GLN A 91 -13.41 -14.40 0.26
N PRO A 92 -14.61 -14.95 0.50
CA PRO A 92 -15.86 -14.26 0.19
C PRO A 92 -16.04 -13.01 1.07
N ASN A 93 -16.89 -12.09 0.62
CA ASN A 93 -17.30 -10.94 1.42
C ASN A 93 -17.94 -11.41 2.75
N PRO A 94 -17.40 -11.00 3.92
CA PRO A 94 -17.91 -11.42 5.23
C PRO A 94 -19.41 -11.20 5.42
N PHE A 95 -19.94 -10.11 4.85
CA PHE A 95 -21.34 -9.69 5.00
C PHE A 95 -22.29 -10.35 3.99
N GLU A 96 -21.77 -11.13 3.04
CA GLU A 96 -22.58 -11.99 2.18
C GLU A 96 -22.72 -13.38 2.80
N VAL A 97 -21.65 -13.90 3.40
CA VAL A 97 -21.65 -15.21 4.07
C VAL A 97 -22.43 -15.16 5.38
N ARG A 98 -22.26 -14.09 6.15
CA ARG A 98 -22.95 -13.89 7.43
C ARG A 98 -23.86 -12.68 7.33
N ALA A 99 -25.00 -12.82 6.64
CA ALA A 99 -25.99 -11.74 6.49
C ALA A 99 -26.43 -11.12 7.84
N GLN A 100 -26.41 -11.93 8.91
CA GLN A 100 -26.69 -11.52 10.29
C GLN A 100 -25.75 -10.41 10.81
N LEU A 101 -24.54 -10.26 10.26
CA LEU A 101 -23.62 -9.16 10.59
C LEU A 101 -24.18 -7.80 10.15
N ARG A 102 -25.08 -7.74 9.16
CA ARG A 102 -25.71 -6.47 8.72
C ARG A 102 -26.84 -6.03 9.65
N GLU A 103 -27.44 -6.98 10.35
CA GLU A 103 -28.68 -6.78 11.11
C GLU A 103 -28.42 -6.59 12.61
N ARG A 104 -27.19 -6.78 13.07
CA ARG A 104 -26.79 -6.70 14.49
C ARG A 104 -25.56 -5.81 14.67
N ASP A 105 -25.39 -5.28 15.88
CA ASP A 105 -24.13 -4.70 16.34
C ASP A 105 -23.10 -5.81 16.54
N TYR A 106 -22.48 -6.25 15.44
CA TYR A 106 -21.46 -7.28 15.44
C TYR A 106 -20.15 -6.78 16.04
N ARG A 107 -19.38 -7.70 16.61
CA ARG A 107 -18.05 -7.45 17.14
C ARG A 107 -16.99 -7.98 16.18
N GLN A 108 -15.75 -7.54 16.36
CA GLN A 108 -14.64 -7.98 15.50
C GLN A 108 -14.49 -9.50 15.50
N GLU A 109 -14.68 -10.14 16.65
CA GLU A 109 -14.68 -11.59 16.83
C GLU A 109 -15.79 -12.33 16.05
N ASP A 110 -16.83 -11.65 15.60
CA ASP A 110 -17.90 -12.23 14.77
C ASP A 110 -17.54 -12.26 13.28
N LEU A 111 -16.42 -11.65 12.87
CA LEU A 111 -15.92 -11.73 11.49
C LEU A 111 -15.28 -13.11 11.23
N PRO A 112 -15.38 -13.64 9.99
CA PRO A 112 -14.73 -14.89 9.65
C PRO A 112 -13.19 -14.76 9.72
N PRO A 113 -12.46 -15.71 10.32
CA PRO A 113 -11.01 -15.66 10.35
C PRO A 113 -10.42 -15.89 8.95
N LEU A 114 -9.23 -15.33 8.70
CA LEU A 114 -8.46 -15.57 7.49
C LEU A 114 -7.53 -16.78 7.67
N PRO A 115 -7.34 -17.63 6.65
CA PRO A 115 -6.37 -18.72 6.69
C PRO A 115 -4.93 -18.21 6.92
N ALA A 116 -4.24 -18.80 7.91
CA ALA A 116 -2.86 -18.46 8.25
C ALA A 116 -1.85 -19.12 7.28
N LEU A 117 -1.72 -18.56 6.08
CA LEU A 117 -0.89 -19.10 5.00
C LEU A 117 0.49 -18.42 4.85
N SER A 118 0.68 -17.28 5.50
CA SER A 118 1.92 -16.50 5.39
C SER A 118 2.18 -15.66 6.64
N LEU A 119 3.39 -15.08 6.73
CA LEU A 119 3.74 -14.12 7.78
C LEU A 119 2.84 -12.86 7.81
N TYR A 120 2.16 -12.56 6.70
CA TYR A 120 1.27 -11.41 6.59
C TYR A 120 -0.16 -11.73 7.01
N SER A 121 -0.57 -13.01 6.98
CA SER A 121 -1.96 -13.42 7.20
C SER A 121 -2.54 -12.92 8.53
N PRO A 122 -1.85 -13.06 9.69
CA PRO A 122 -2.38 -12.54 10.96
C PRO A 122 -2.53 -11.02 10.97
N GLY A 123 -1.56 -10.31 10.39
CA GLY A 123 -1.58 -8.85 10.31
C GLY A 123 -2.66 -8.32 9.38
N LEU A 124 -2.89 -8.99 8.24
CA LEU A 124 -3.98 -8.65 7.31
C LEU A 124 -5.35 -8.96 7.91
N GLN A 125 -5.47 -10.04 8.69
CA GLN A 125 -6.69 -10.32 9.45
C GLN A 125 -6.98 -9.19 10.43
N GLN A 126 -6.01 -8.85 11.27
CA GLN A 126 -6.15 -7.78 12.25
C GLN A 126 -6.49 -6.44 11.58
N LEU A 127 -5.83 -6.11 10.47
CA LEU A 127 -6.14 -4.90 9.70
C LEU A 127 -7.57 -4.91 9.17
N ALA A 128 -8.04 -6.03 8.62
CA ALA A 128 -9.42 -6.16 8.15
C ALA A 128 -10.43 -5.97 9.29
N HIS A 129 -10.15 -6.51 10.48
CA HIS A 129 -11.02 -6.36 11.65
C HIS A 129 -11.11 -4.90 12.10
N LEU A 130 -9.99 -4.17 12.13
CA LEU A 130 -9.93 -2.74 12.46
C LEU A 130 -10.67 -1.84 11.45
N LEU A 131 -10.63 -2.20 10.16
CA LEU A 131 -11.33 -1.49 9.08
C LEU A 131 -12.83 -1.82 9.03
N LEU A 132 -13.18 -3.06 9.39
CA LEU A 132 -14.55 -3.54 9.48
C LEU A 132 -15.15 -3.36 10.88
N GLU A 133 -14.60 -2.48 11.70
CA GLU A 133 -15.22 -2.10 12.97
C GLU A 133 -16.59 -1.46 12.71
N ALA A 134 -17.61 -1.97 13.42
CA ALA A 134 -19.00 -1.54 13.24
C ALA A 134 -19.16 -0.06 13.61
N ASP A 135 -18.57 0.35 14.74
CA ASP A 135 -18.58 1.74 15.21
C ASP A 135 -17.62 2.62 14.36
N PRO A 136 -18.14 3.58 13.57
CA PRO A 136 -17.29 4.46 12.75
C PRO A 136 -16.33 5.33 13.58
N ILE A 137 -16.59 5.54 14.87
CA ILE A 137 -15.69 6.29 15.76
C ILE A 137 -14.43 5.45 16.03
N LYS A 138 -14.60 4.17 16.36
CA LYS A 138 -13.52 3.21 16.67
C LYS A 138 -12.79 2.70 15.43
N ARG A 139 -13.46 2.65 14.28
CA ARG A 139 -12.85 2.25 12.99
C ARG A 139 -11.60 3.06 12.69
N ILE A 140 -10.51 2.42 12.29
CA ILE A 140 -9.28 3.17 11.98
C ILE A 140 -9.44 4.02 10.71
N ARG A 141 -8.64 5.07 10.56
CA ARG A 141 -8.57 5.89 9.34
C ARG A 141 -7.70 5.21 8.29
N ILE A 142 -7.91 5.54 7.02
CA ILE A 142 -7.11 4.95 5.93
C ILE A 142 -5.59 5.22 6.06
N GLY A 143 -5.21 6.35 6.68
CA GLY A 143 -3.81 6.66 6.97
C GLY A 143 -3.17 5.75 8.02
N GLU A 144 -3.95 5.25 8.99
CA GLU A 144 -3.50 4.24 9.96
C GLU A 144 -3.33 2.88 9.27
N ALA A 145 -4.29 2.49 8.43
CA ALA A 145 -4.19 1.27 7.63
C ALA A 145 -2.95 1.26 6.72
N LYS A 146 -2.64 2.39 6.07
CA LYS A 146 -1.40 2.56 5.30
C LYS A 146 -0.16 2.27 6.15
N ARG A 147 -0.06 2.82 7.36
CA ARG A 147 1.11 2.60 8.24
C ARG A 147 1.20 1.17 8.72
N VAL A 148 0.08 0.53 9.03
CA VAL A 148 0.01 -0.90 9.35
C VAL A 148 0.55 -1.73 8.18
N LEU A 149 0.10 -1.48 6.95
CA LEU A 149 0.62 -2.16 5.75
C LEU A 149 2.11 -1.91 5.53
N GLN A 150 2.59 -0.68 5.74
CA GLN A 150 4.01 -0.37 5.67
C GLN A 150 4.83 -1.16 6.69
N CYS A 151 4.32 -1.30 7.92
CA CYS A 151 4.92 -2.14 8.97
C CYS A 151 4.90 -3.62 8.57
N LEU A 152 3.81 -4.11 8.00
CA LEU A 152 3.72 -5.48 7.48
C LEU A 152 4.65 -5.73 6.29
N LEU A 153 4.97 -4.74 5.46
CA LEU A 153 5.87 -4.91 4.32
C LEU A 153 7.35 -4.82 4.73
N TRP A 154 7.72 -3.79 5.49
CA TRP A 154 9.14 -3.45 5.74
C TRP A 154 9.57 -3.51 7.21
N GLY A 155 8.68 -3.89 8.12
CA GLY A 155 8.91 -3.90 9.56
C GLY A 155 8.63 -2.54 10.23
N PRO A 156 8.84 -2.39 11.54
CA PRO A 156 9.50 -3.34 12.45
C PRO A 156 8.67 -4.61 12.74
N ARG A 157 9.34 -5.69 13.10
CA ARG A 157 8.73 -7.02 13.34
C ARG A 157 8.70 -7.35 14.83
N ARG A 158 7.98 -8.43 15.19
CA ARG A 158 7.78 -8.87 16.57
C ARG A 158 9.11 -9.11 17.31
N GLU A 159 10.18 -9.49 16.62
CA GLU A 159 11.49 -9.76 17.19
C GLU A 159 12.16 -8.50 17.76
N LEU A 160 11.86 -7.32 17.20
CA LEU A 160 12.42 -6.05 17.70
C LEU A 160 11.75 -5.60 19.00
N VAL A 161 10.48 -5.98 19.20
CA VAL A 161 9.61 -5.47 20.28
C VAL A 161 9.45 -6.45 21.44
N GLN A 162 9.87 -7.70 21.29
CA GLN A 162 9.71 -8.78 22.28
C GLN A 162 10.65 -8.69 23.51
N GLN A 163 11.28 -7.55 23.77
CA GLN A 163 12.16 -7.38 24.92
C GLN A 163 11.29 -7.25 26.20
N PRO A 164 11.35 -8.19 27.16
CA PRO A 164 10.50 -8.15 28.35
C PRO A 164 10.81 -6.92 29.21
N GLY A 165 9.78 -6.22 29.68
CA GLY A 165 9.91 -5.15 30.68
C GLY A 165 10.50 -3.83 30.16
N THR A 166 10.56 -3.61 28.84
CA THR A 166 11.06 -2.35 28.27
C THR A 166 9.97 -1.27 28.35
N SER A 167 10.31 -0.08 28.86
CA SER A 167 9.38 1.06 28.87
C SER A 167 9.05 1.53 27.44
N GLU A 168 7.90 2.17 27.24
CA GLU A 168 7.55 2.76 25.93
C GLU A 168 8.60 3.77 25.44
N GLU A 169 9.26 4.47 26.36
CA GLU A 169 10.33 5.42 26.05
C GLU A 169 11.60 4.73 25.51
N ALA A 170 12.02 3.65 26.17
CA ALA A 170 13.15 2.84 25.70
C ALA A 170 12.84 2.15 24.37
N LEU A 171 11.59 1.71 24.17
CA LEU A 171 11.13 1.18 22.90
C LEU A 171 11.14 2.26 21.80
N CYS A 172 10.71 3.49 22.11
CA CYS A 172 10.83 4.61 21.17
C CYS A 172 12.28 4.88 20.76
N GLY A 173 13.23 4.83 21.70
CA GLY A 173 14.66 4.93 21.40
C GLY A 173 15.15 3.80 20.48
N THR A 174 14.70 2.56 20.73
CA THR A 174 15.01 1.41 19.87
C THR A 174 14.43 1.57 18.46
N LEU A 175 13.19 2.05 18.35
CA LEU A 175 12.54 2.33 17.08
C LEU A 175 13.25 3.45 16.31
N HIS A 176 13.77 4.46 17.00
CA HIS A 176 14.58 5.51 16.38
C HIS A 176 15.84 4.92 15.73
N ASN A 177 16.61 4.12 16.47
CA ASN A 177 17.80 3.44 15.94
C ASN A 177 17.47 2.53 14.75
N TRP A 178 16.33 1.83 14.81
CA TRP A 178 15.85 0.99 13.72
C TRP A 178 15.53 1.80 12.45
N ILE A 179 14.88 2.96 12.60
CA ILE A 179 14.59 3.86 11.47
C ILE A 179 15.90 4.33 10.83
N ASP A 180 16.86 4.78 11.62
CA ASP A 180 18.15 5.28 11.10
C ASP A 180 18.93 4.20 10.36
N MET A 181 18.97 2.98 10.92
CA MET A 181 19.58 1.84 10.25
C MET A 181 18.89 1.54 8.91
N LYS A 182 17.55 1.52 8.87
CA LYS A 182 16.80 1.27 7.63
C LYS A 182 17.01 2.36 6.58
N ARG A 183 17.09 3.64 7.00
CA ARG A 183 17.39 4.77 6.12
C ARG A 183 18.80 4.65 5.53
N ALA A 184 19.81 4.34 6.36
CA ALA A 184 21.18 4.16 5.90
C ALA A 184 21.31 3.00 4.89
N LEU A 185 20.66 1.86 5.16
CA LEU A 185 20.62 0.72 4.23
C LEU A 185 19.94 1.08 2.91
N MET A 186 18.86 1.86 2.95
CA MET A 186 18.20 2.32 1.73
C MET A 186 19.09 3.27 0.92
N MET A 187 19.77 4.20 1.58
CA MET A 187 20.73 5.09 0.93
C MET A 187 21.88 4.31 0.27
N MET A 188 22.42 3.30 0.96
CA MET A 188 23.45 2.42 0.41
C MET A 188 22.95 1.66 -0.83
N LYS A 189 21.75 1.07 -0.77
CA LYS A 189 21.11 0.39 -1.90
C LYS A 189 21.01 1.31 -3.14
N PHE A 190 20.62 2.57 -2.94
CA PHE A 190 20.50 3.54 -4.03
C PHE A 190 21.88 3.97 -4.58
N ALA A 191 22.89 4.10 -3.71
CA ALA A 191 24.26 4.40 -4.13
C ALA A 191 24.84 3.29 -5.02
N GLU A 192 24.61 2.02 -4.66
CA GLU A 192 25.01 0.87 -5.48
C GLU A 192 24.28 0.85 -6.83
N LYS A 193 22.95 1.08 -6.83
CA LYS A 193 22.16 1.18 -8.07
C LYS A 193 22.63 2.31 -8.99
N ALA A 194 23.14 3.41 -8.45
CA ALA A 194 23.64 4.52 -9.27
C ALA A 194 24.89 4.13 -10.09
N VAL A 195 25.69 3.17 -9.60
CA VAL A 195 26.85 2.63 -10.31
C VAL A 195 26.44 1.52 -11.29
N ASP A 196 25.40 0.74 -10.98
CA ASP A 196 24.87 -0.30 -11.86
C ASP A 196 23.87 0.24 -12.91
N ARG A 197 24.37 0.46 -14.12
CA ARG A 197 23.58 0.96 -15.27
C ARG A 197 22.47 0.00 -15.75
N ARG A 198 22.38 -1.23 -15.22
CA ARG A 198 21.40 -2.23 -15.67
C ARG A 198 20.12 -2.26 -14.85
N ARG A 199 20.09 -1.66 -13.65
CA ARG A 199 18.96 -1.76 -12.72
C ARG A 199 18.29 -0.41 -12.48
N GLY A 200 17.06 -0.27 -12.95
CA GLY A 200 16.22 0.88 -12.65
C GLY A 200 15.75 0.93 -11.19
N VAL A 201 15.14 2.05 -10.82
CA VAL A 201 14.39 2.19 -9.56
C VAL A 201 13.03 1.53 -9.75
N GLU A 202 12.67 0.62 -8.85
CA GLU A 202 11.41 -0.12 -8.91
C GLU A 202 10.31 0.57 -8.09
N LEU A 203 9.05 0.20 -8.31
CA LEU A 203 7.92 0.82 -7.59
C LEU A 203 8.01 0.53 -6.08
N GLU A 204 8.46 -0.66 -5.73
CA GLU A 204 8.71 -1.14 -4.39
C GLU A 204 9.74 -0.27 -3.65
N ASP A 205 10.80 0.15 -4.36
CA ASP A 205 11.82 1.04 -3.81
C ASP A 205 11.22 2.40 -3.47
N TRP A 206 10.43 2.96 -4.38
CA TRP A 206 9.77 4.25 -4.16
C TRP A 206 8.78 4.20 -2.98
N LEU A 207 7.97 3.15 -2.88
CA LEU A 207 7.04 2.97 -1.76
C LEU A 207 7.77 2.80 -0.42
N CYS A 208 8.86 2.05 -0.40
CA CYS A 208 9.70 1.88 0.79
C CYS A 208 10.37 3.19 1.19
N CYS A 209 10.89 3.97 0.23
CA CYS A 209 11.44 5.31 0.50
C CYS A 209 10.39 6.25 1.11
N GLN A 210 9.16 6.26 0.60
CA GLN A 210 8.09 7.07 1.21
C GLN A 210 7.81 6.67 2.66
N TYR A 211 7.83 5.37 2.94
CA TYR A 211 7.69 4.88 4.31
C TYR A 211 8.82 5.39 5.19
N LEU A 212 10.08 5.11 4.83
CA LEU A 212 11.24 5.46 5.66
C LEU A 212 11.44 6.96 5.83
N ALA A 213 11.11 7.76 4.80
CA ALA A 213 11.18 9.22 4.88
C ALA A 213 10.15 9.79 5.87
N SER A 214 8.95 9.21 5.95
CA SER A 214 7.86 9.68 6.81
C SER A 214 7.75 8.95 8.16
N ALA A 215 8.57 7.93 8.40
CA ALA A 215 8.51 7.13 9.61
C ALA A 215 9.03 7.91 10.84
N GLU A 216 8.25 7.88 11.91
CA GLU A 216 8.57 8.43 13.23
C GLU A 216 8.33 7.35 14.31
N PRO A 217 9.15 7.30 15.39
CA PRO A 217 9.04 6.26 16.42
C PRO A 217 7.64 6.14 17.02
N GLY A 218 7.00 7.27 17.35
CA GLY A 218 5.65 7.27 17.92
C GLY A 218 4.60 6.70 16.96
N ALA A 219 4.69 7.02 15.67
CA ALA A 219 3.76 6.48 14.67
C ALA A 219 3.96 4.96 14.44
N LEU A 220 5.21 4.49 14.51
CA LEU A 220 5.53 3.06 14.47
C LEU A 220 4.99 2.34 15.71
N LEU A 221 5.17 2.91 16.89
CA LEU A 221 4.64 2.37 18.14
C LEU A 221 3.12 2.17 18.07
N GLN A 222 2.39 3.17 17.57
CA GLN A 222 0.94 3.05 17.37
C GLN A 222 0.58 1.95 16.36
N SER A 223 1.35 1.83 15.26
CA SER A 223 1.12 0.78 14.25
C SER A 223 1.36 -0.63 14.81
N LEU A 224 2.37 -0.78 15.69
CA LEU A 224 2.66 -2.04 16.40
C LEU A 224 1.56 -2.41 17.40
N LYS A 225 1.01 -1.43 18.13
CA LYS A 225 -0.16 -1.62 19.01
C LYS A 225 -1.38 -2.11 18.21
N LEU A 226 -1.66 -1.49 17.06
CA LEU A 226 -2.76 -1.92 16.18
C LEU A 226 -2.59 -3.35 15.66
N LEU A 227 -1.34 -3.77 15.40
CA LEU A 227 -0.99 -5.13 14.99
C LEU A 227 -0.94 -6.14 16.16
N GLN A 228 -1.22 -5.72 17.39
CA GLN A 228 -1.14 -6.56 18.60
C GLN A 228 0.24 -7.21 18.79
N LEU A 229 1.30 -6.48 18.43
CA LEU A 229 2.69 -6.92 18.63
C LEU A 229 3.31 -6.39 19.93
N LEU A 230 2.54 -5.61 20.69
CA LEU A 230 2.88 -4.99 21.98
C LEU A 230 1.79 -5.27 23.01
#